data_AF-X1MVJ4-F1
#
_entry.id   AF-X1MVJ4-F1
#
_cell.length_a   1.000
_cell.length_b   1.000
_cell.length_c   1.000
_cell.angle_alpha   90.00
_cell.angle_beta   90.00
_cell.angle_gamma   90.00
#
_symmetry.space_group_name_H-M   'P 1'
#
loop_
_entity.id
_entity.type
_entity.pdbx_description
1 polymer ?
#
loop_
_entity_poly.entity_id
_entity_poly.type
_entity_poly.pdbx_seq_one_letter_code
_entity_poly.pdbx_strand_id
1 'polypeptide(L)'
;LPVIQSRIKISSVQRVSVKQSKQIEDAYYRIIKLLDDDKVKKQFLLPIALILLVWAIFAILDLAASGFGAIIFTLGVYLLVRVFNWEKSISIIWNEMKSGLLTGKLSFYTYIISLVIIAVSLFYAYNNTNFNTELLWVIPILEFLNNITWGIVGAGLLASFGRVTDMYVREKKVNWSYWIVPFSLFAFGFIASAIFESLYYSIINDFSIEPFLTPHFIGYISVGILIAFIGAVTYHYIRELYTLERHEKAIEEQTAKLLENAE
;
A
#
# COMPACT_ATOMS: atom_id res chain seq x y z
N LEU A 1 -68.73 3.97 -14.96
CA LEU A 1 -69.52 4.18 -13.72
C LEU A 1 -69.50 2.88 -12.94
N PRO A 2 -69.10 2.86 -11.65
CA PRO A 2 -69.13 1.62 -10.88
C PRO A 2 -70.58 1.15 -10.73
N VAL A 3 -70.84 -0.13 -10.98
CA VAL A 3 -72.17 -0.72 -10.90
C VAL A 3 -72.43 -1.12 -9.44
N ILE A 4 -73.39 -0.45 -8.80
CA ILE A 4 -73.78 -0.75 -7.41
C ILE A 4 -75.01 -1.64 -7.47
N GLN A 5 -74.89 -2.88 -6.99
CA GLN A 5 -76.00 -3.82 -6.88
C GLN A 5 -76.34 -4.02 -5.39
N SER A 6 -77.61 -3.86 -5.04
CA SER A 6 -78.13 -4.14 -3.71
C SER A 6 -79.41 -4.95 -3.81
N ARG A 7 -79.58 -5.90 -2.90
CA ARG A 7 -80.80 -6.70 -2.75
C ARG A 7 -81.85 -6.00 -1.87
N ILE A 8 -81.51 -4.84 -1.30
CA ILE A 8 -82.33 -4.05 -0.37
C ILE A 8 -82.39 -2.60 -0.86
N LYS A 9 -83.51 -1.91 -0.64
CA LYS A 9 -83.76 -0.55 -1.15
C LYS A 9 -82.73 0.44 -0.60
N ILE A 10 -81.95 1.06 -1.47
CA ILE A 10 -80.93 2.06 -1.11
C ILE A 10 -81.62 3.43 -1.00
N SER A 11 -81.53 4.06 0.16
CA SER A 11 -82.10 5.40 0.40
C SER A 11 -81.23 6.53 -0.14
N SER A 12 -79.89 6.40 -0.09
CA SER A 12 -78.95 7.34 -0.71
C SER A 12 -77.58 6.70 -0.92
N VAL A 13 -76.82 7.22 -1.89
CA VAL A 13 -75.42 6.85 -2.12
C VAL A 13 -74.57 8.09 -1.90
N GLN A 14 -73.74 8.09 -0.86
CA GLN A 14 -72.81 9.18 -0.60
C GLN A 14 -71.42 8.78 -1.07
N ARG A 15 -70.94 9.43 -2.14
CA ARG A 15 -69.56 9.23 -2.63
C ARG A 15 -68.64 10.16 -1.85
N VAL A 16 -67.76 9.59 -1.04
CA VAL A 16 -66.65 10.33 -0.44
C VAL A 16 -65.43 10.13 -1.34
N SER A 17 -65.04 11.17 -2.09
CA SER A 17 -63.80 11.16 -2.86
C SER A 17 -62.68 11.74 -2.00
N VAL A 18 -61.80 10.88 -1.48
CA VAL A 18 -60.64 11.34 -0.72
C VAL A 18 -59.58 11.81 -1.70
N LYS A 19 -59.29 13.11 -1.71
CA LYS A 19 -58.21 13.69 -2.53
C LYS A 19 -56.92 13.62 -1.72
N GLN A 20 -56.23 12.48 -1.77
CA GLN A 20 -54.84 12.46 -1.30
C GLN A 20 -53.96 13.23 -2.28
N SER A 21 -53.03 14.02 -1.76
CA SER A 21 -52.11 14.72 -2.65
C SER A 21 -51.18 13.68 -3.28
N LYS A 22 -51.31 13.48 -4.59
CA LYS A 22 -50.46 12.56 -5.37
C LYS A 22 -48.97 12.83 -5.15
N GLN A 23 -48.61 14.10 -4.91
CA GLN A 23 -47.25 14.54 -4.61
C GLN A 23 -46.68 13.93 -3.32
N ILE A 24 -47.48 13.74 -2.26
CA ILE A 24 -47.03 13.13 -1.00
C ILE A 24 -46.85 11.62 -1.17
N GLU A 25 -47.75 10.96 -1.89
CA GLU A 25 -47.64 9.52 -2.19
C GLU A 25 -46.40 9.25 -3.06
N ASP A 26 -46.23 10.02 -4.13
CA ASP A 26 -45.06 9.94 -5.02
C ASP A 26 -43.76 10.23 -4.24
N ALA A 27 -43.78 11.21 -3.32
CA ALA A 27 -42.63 11.51 -2.45
C ALA A 27 -42.34 10.36 -1.47
N TYR A 28 -43.38 9.78 -0.85
CA TYR A 28 -43.25 8.64 0.07
C TYR A 28 -42.60 7.45 -0.60
N TYR A 29 -43.10 7.03 -1.76
CA TYR A 29 -42.52 5.92 -2.51
C TYR A 29 -41.12 6.24 -3.03
N ARG A 30 -40.82 7.49 -3.38
CA ARG A 30 -39.49 7.89 -3.81
C ARG A 30 -38.48 7.81 -2.65
N ILE A 31 -38.83 8.24 -1.44
CA ILE A 31 -37.97 8.14 -0.27
C ILE A 31 -37.71 6.67 0.09
N ILE A 32 -38.76 5.85 0.13
CA ILE A 32 -38.60 4.41 0.42
C ILE A 32 -37.72 3.73 -0.63
N LYS A 33 -37.95 4.02 -1.91
CA LYS A 33 -37.14 3.45 -3.00
C LYS A 33 -35.69 3.94 -2.98
N LEU A 34 -35.45 5.19 -2.58
CA LEU A 34 -34.09 5.70 -2.35
C LEU A 34 -33.42 5.00 -1.18
N LEU A 35 -34.14 4.77 -0.08
CA LEU A 35 -33.61 4.03 1.07
C LEU A 35 -33.37 2.56 0.75
N ASP A 36 -34.07 1.99 -0.23
CA ASP A 36 -33.90 0.60 -0.66
C ASP A 36 -32.72 0.40 -1.62
N ASP A 37 -32.23 1.47 -2.26
CA ASP A 37 -31.06 1.45 -3.14
C ASP A 37 -29.78 1.15 -2.35
N ASP A 38 -29.09 0.07 -2.72
CA ASP A 38 -27.83 -0.38 -2.11
C ASP A 38 -26.75 0.70 -2.09
N LYS A 39 -26.73 1.60 -3.09
CA LYS A 39 -25.75 2.70 -3.13
C LYS A 39 -26.02 3.71 -2.03
N VAL A 40 -27.28 4.04 -1.81
CA VAL A 40 -27.72 4.99 -0.78
C VAL A 40 -27.52 4.37 0.60
N LYS A 41 -27.94 3.11 0.79
CA LYS A 41 -27.67 2.34 2.01
C LYS A 41 -26.20 2.37 2.37
N LYS A 42 -25.30 2.03 1.44
CA LYS A 42 -23.86 2.05 1.69
C LYS A 42 -23.35 3.45 1.99
N GLN A 43 -23.83 4.49 1.33
CA GLN A 43 -23.34 5.84 1.54
C GLN A 43 -23.72 6.42 2.91
N PHE A 44 -24.93 6.12 3.41
CA PHE A 44 -25.43 6.68 4.67
C PHE A 44 -25.27 5.75 5.87
N LEU A 45 -25.51 4.45 5.71
CA LEU A 45 -25.44 3.49 6.82
C LEU A 45 -24.00 3.12 7.17
N LEU A 46 -23.08 3.12 6.21
CA LEU A 46 -21.69 2.71 6.46
C LEU A 46 -20.96 3.66 7.43
N PRO A 47 -21.01 4.99 7.29
CA PRO A 47 -20.41 5.90 8.28
C PRO A 47 -21.01 5.72 9.67
N ILE A 48 -22.33 5.57 9.76
CA ILE A 48 -23.03 5.36 11.03
C ILE A 48 -22.58 4.04 11.66
N ALA A 49 -22.51 2.96 10.88
CA ALA A 49 -22.05 1.67 11.35
C ALA A 49 -20.59 1.73 11.83
N LEU A 50 -19.70 2.44 11.11
CA LEU A 50 -18.30 2.63 11.52
C LEU A 50 -18.21 3.35 12.87
N ILE A 51 -18.97 4.43 13.07
CA ILE A 51 -19.00 5.16 14.34
C ILE A 51 -19.40 4.23 15.50
N LEU A 52 -20.50 3.50 15.31
CA LEU A 52 -21.03 2.59 16.33
C LEU A 52 -20.05 1.46 16.65
N LEU A 53 -19.42 0.86 15.62
CA LEU A 53 -18.43 -0.21 15.80
C LEU A 53 -17.19 0.27 16.55
N VAL A 54 -16.61 1.41 16.14
CA VAL A 54 -15.43 1.96 16.80
C VAL A 54 -15.73 2.31 18.25
N TRP A 55 -16.87 2.96 18.51
CA TRP A 55 -17.30 3.25 19.88
C TRP A 55 -17.44 1.98 20.72
N ALA A 56 -18.11 0.95 20.19
CA ALA A 56 -18.32 -0.31 20.90
C ALA A 56 -16.99 -1.01 21.25
N ILE A 57 -16.05 -1.07 20.31
CA ILE A 57 -14.73 -1.69 20.54
C ILE A 57 -13.98 -0.95 21.65
N PHE A 58 -13.91 0.38 21.59
CA PHE A 58 -13.20 1.16 22.59
C PHE A 58 -13.87 1.14 23.96
N ALA A 59 -15.20 1.04 24.01
CA ALA A 59 -15.93 0.87 25.26
C ALA A 59 -15.63 -0.50 25.91
N ILE A 60 -15.55 -1.57 25.12
CA ILE A 60 -15.23 -2.92 25.64
C ILE A 60 -13.79 -2.99 26.18
N LEU A 61 -12.86 -2.25 25.58
CA LEU A 61 -11.45 -2.21 25.98
C LEU A 61 -11.16 -1.22 27.13
N ASP A 62 -12.20 -0.60 27.72
CA ASP A 62 -12.09 0.44 28.76
C ASP A 62 -11.25 1.66 28.33
N LEU A 63 -11.21 1.93 27.03
CA LEU A 63 -10.48 3.02 26.37
C LEU A 63 -11.44 4.10 25.84
N ALA A 64 -12.62 4.23 26.44
CA ALA A 64 -13.71 5.09 25.93
C ALA A 64 -13.27 6.56 25.73
N ALA A 65 -12.36 7.06 26.58
CA ALA A 65 -11.79 8.40 26.44
C ALA A 65 -11.04 8.62 25.12
N SER A 66 -10.40 7.57 24.58
CA SER A 66 -9.73 7.60 23.27
C SER A 66 -10.67 7.30 22.10
N GLY A 67 -11.90 6.83 22.38
CA GLY A 67 -12.87 6.40 21.37
C GLY A 67 -13.30 7.51 20.40
N PHE A 68 -13.40 8.76 20.88
CA PHE A 68 -13.75 9.89 20.02
C PHE A 68 -12.67 10.18 18.96
N GLY A 69 -11.39 10.14 19.34
CA GLY A 69 -10.28 10.28 18.40
C GLY A 69 -10.26 9.17 17.36
N ALA A 70 -10.53 7.93 17.79
CA ALA A 70 -10.63 6.78 16.90
C ALA A 70 -11.79 6.90 15.90
N ILE A 71 -12.93 7.46 16.31
CA ILE A 71 -14.07 7.73 15.42
C ILE A 71 -13.69 8.74 14.34
N ILE A 72 -13.10 9.88 14.74
CA ILE A 72 -12.67 10.91 13.78
C ILE A 72 -11.65 10.33 12.80
N PHE A 73 -10.67 9.57 13.29
CA PHE A 73 -9.67 8.92 12.46
C PHE A 73 -10.32 7.96 11.45
N THR A 74 -11.22 7.08 11.92
CA THR A 74 -11.90 6.09 11.08
C THR A 74 -12.76 6.75 10.01
N LEU A 75 -13.51 7.80 10.37
CA LEU A 75 -14.29 8.59 9.42
C LEU A 75 -13.40 9.32 8.41
N GLY A 76 -12.28 9.90 8.87
CA GLY A 76 -11.30 10.54 7.99
C GLY A 76 -10.75 9.57 6.95
N VAL A 77 -10.33 8.39 7.37
CA VAL A 77 -9.86 7.32 6.46
C VAL A 77 -10.97 6.90 5.49
N TYR A 78 -12.19 6.70 5.97
CA TYR A 78 -13.34 6.36 5.12
C TYR A 78 -13.58 7.42 4.04
N LEU A 79 -13.56 8.71 4.41
CA LEU A 79 -13.76 9.81 3.48
C LEU A 79 -12.63 9.88 2.44
N LEU A 80 -11.37 9.69 2.84
CA LEU A 80 -10.25 9.65 1.90
C LEU A 80 -10.44 8.56 0.84
N VAL A 81 -10.75 7.33 1.27
CA VAL A 81 -10.99 6.21 0.35
C VAL A 81 -12.11 6.54 -0.63
N ARG A 82 -13.18 7.18 -0.14
CA ARG A 82 -14.35 7.54 -0.96
C ARG A 82 -14.05 8.68 -1.95
N VAL A 83 -13.36 9.73 -1.51
CA VAL A 83 -13.02 10.90 -2.35
C VAL A 83 -12.06 10.51 -3.47
N PHE A 84 -11.06 9.68 -3.18
CA PHE A 84 -10.09 9.24 -4.18
C PHE A 84 -10.58 8.03 -5.02
N ASN A 85 -11.81 7.55 -4.81
CA ASN A 85 -12.35 6.36 -5.47
C ASN A 85 -11.42 5.12 -5.37
N TRP A 86 -10.73 4.96 -4.24
CA TRP A 86 -9.77 3.87 -4.02
C TRP A 86 -10.41 2.49 -3.86
N GLU A 87 -11.74 2.42 -3.85
CA GLU A 87 -12.53 1.19 -3.73
C GLU A 87 -12.10 0.12 -4.76
N LYS A 88 -11.88 0.53 -6.01
CA LYS A 88 -11.45 -0.38 -7.07
C LYS A 88 -10.00 -0.81 -6.87
N SER A 89 -9.11 0.11 -6.54
CA SER A 89 -7.70 -0.18 -6.30
C SER A 89 -7.51 -1.15 -5.14
N ILE A 90 -8.22 -0.94 -4.03
CA ILE A 90 -8.19 -1.83 -2.86
C ILE A 90 -8.72 -3.22 -3.23
N SER A 91 -9.80 -3.30 -4.02
CA SER A 91 -10.34 -4.59 -4.49
C SER A 91 -9.35 -5.34 -5.39
N ILE A 92 -8.62 -4.63 -6.27
CA ILE A 92 -7.57 -5.23 -7.10
C ILE A 92 -6.45 -5.76 -6.22
N ILE A 93 -5.94 -4.96 -5.29
CA ILE A 93 -4.89 -5.37 -4.33
C ILE A 93 -5.36 -6.60 -3.54
N TRP A 94 -6.60 -6.61 -3.06
CA TRP A 94 -7.16 -7.75 -2.31
C TRP A 94 -7.24 -9.02 -3.15
N ASN A 95 -7.70 -8.91 -4.40
CA ASN A 95 -7.78 -10.04 -5.32
C ASN A 95 -6.39 -10.55 -5.72
N GLU A 96 -5.42 -9.65 -5.89
CA GLU A 96 -4.03 -10.02 -6.10
C GLU A 96 -3.44 -10.74 -4.90
N MET A 97 -3.64 -10.23 -3.68
CA MET A 97 -3.24 -10.90 -2.43
C MET A 97 -3.89 -12.28 -2.30
N LYS A 98 -5.19 -12.38 -2.52
CA LYS A 98 -5.93 -13.66 -2.46
C LYS A 98 -5.43 -14.63 -3.53
N SER A 99 -5.21 -14.17 -4.76
CA SER A 99 -4.64 -15.02 -5.81
C SER A 99 -3.22 -15.43 -5.47
N GLY A 100 -2.39 -14.53 -4.91
CA GLY A 100 -1.01 -14.81 -4.51
C GLY A 100 -0.93 -15.86 -3.40
N LEU A 101 -1.82 -15.75 -2.42
CA LEU A 101 -2.04 -16.76 -1.37
C LEU A 101 -2.44 -18.11 -1.95
N LEU A 102 -3.50 -18.14 -2.76
CA LEU A 102 -4.05 -19.38 -3.32
C LEU A 102 -3.12 -20.04 -4.34
N THR A 103 -2.32 -19.24 -5.05
CA THR A 103 -1.35 -19.75 -6.03
C THR A 103 -0.02 -20.15 -5.38
N GLY A 104 0.21 -19.85 -4.09
CA GLY A 104 1.45 -20.18 -3.37
C GLY A 104 2.65 -19.35 -3.84
N LYS A 105 2.45 -18.07 -4.15
CA LYS A 105 3.53 -17.16 -4.57
C LYS A 105 4.53 -16.95 -3.42
N LEU A 106 5.82 -17.23 -3.65
CA LEU A 106 6.85 -17.03 -2.63
C LEU A 106 6.99 -15.55 -2.27
N SER A 107 6.81 -14.66 -3.25
CA SER A 107 6.83 -13.20 -3.06
C SER A 107 5.81 -12.74 -2.03
N PHE A 108 4.65 -13.39 -1.94
CA PHE A 108 3.62 -13.05 -0.97
C PHE A 108 4.13 -13.26 0.46
N TYR A 109 4.73 -14.43 0.73
CA TYR A 109 5.29 -14.73 2.05
C TYR A 109 6.47 -13.81 2.40
N THR A 110 7.38 -13.57 1.46
CA THR A 110 8.51 -12.66 1.69
C THR A 110 8.07 -11.22 1.90
N TYR A 111 6.98 -10.76 1.29
CA TYR A 111 6.43 -9.43 1.54
C TYR A 111 5.85 -9.32 2.95
N ILE A 112 5.13 -10.34 3.43
CA ILE A 112 4.66 -10.37 4.81
C ILE A 112 5.85 -10.32 5.77
N ILE A 113 6.87 -11.16 5.57
CA ILE A 113 8.03 -11.18 6.45
C ILE A 113 8.79 -9.85 6.36
N SER A 114 8.92 -9.26 5.18
CA SER A 114 9.49 -7.92 5.00
C SER A 114 8.73 -6.85 5.79
N LEU A 115 7.40 -6.91 5.81
CA LEU A 115 6.57 -5.98 6.58
C LEU A 115 6.80 -6.16 8.09
N VAL A 116 6.89 -7.41 8.55
CA VAL A 116 7.26 -7.74 9.94
C VAL A 116 8.65 -7.20 10.29
N ILE A 117 9.64 -7.37 9.41
CA ILE A 117 10.99 -6.82 9.61
C ILE A 117 10.94 -5.29 9.76
N ILE A 118 10.16 -4.59 8.91
CA ILE A 118 9.97 -3.14 9.03
C ILE A 118 9.34 -2.78 10.37
N ALA A 119 8.27 -3.46 10.78
CA ALA A 119 7.59 -3.19 12.04
C ALA A 119 8.49 -3.42 13.26
N VAL A 120 9.26 -4.52 13.28
CA VAL A 120 10.25 -4.81 14.33
C VAL A 120 11.36 -3.77 14.31
N SER A 121 11.84 -3.36 13.14
CA SER A 121 12.90 -2.35 13.01
C SER A 121 12.43 -0.97 13.45
N LEU A 122 11.17 -0.62 13.18
CA LEU A 122 10.54 0.61 13.69
C LEU A 122 10.49 0.60 15.22
N PHE A 123 10.04 -0.51 15.81
CA PHE A 123 10.01 -0.67 17.26
C PHE A 123 11.42 -0.62 17.86
N TYR A 124 12.38 -1.31 17.24
CA TYR A 124 13.79 -1.27 17.64
C TYR A 124 14.35 0.16 17.57
N ALA A 125 14.16 0.86 16.45
CA ALA A 125 14.66 2.22 16.27
C ALA A 125 14.01 3.19 17.27
N TYR A 126 12.70 3.07 17.52
CA TYR A 126 12.00 3.89 18.50
C TYR A 126 12.56 3.70 19.91
N ASN A 127 12.77 2.45 20.35
CA ASN A 127 13.27 2.17 21.71
C ASN A 127 14.74 2.56 21.91
N ASN A 128 15.55 2.55 20.86
CA ASN A 128 16.95 2.95 20.92
C ASN A 128 17.18 4.45 20.69
N THR A 129 16.13 5.20 20.36
CA THR A 129 16.23 6.65 20.13
C THR A 129 15.83 7.39 21.40
N ASN A 130 16.68 8.32 21.86
CA ASN A 130 16.34 9.14 23.01
C ASN A 130 15.58 10.40 22.58
N PHE A 131 14.26 10.39 22.67
CA PHE A 131 13.42 11.53 22.30
C PHE A 131 13.35 12.65 23.35
N ASN A 132 13.86 12.42 24.57
CA ASN A 132 13.79 13.38 25.68
C ASN A 132 15.06 14.25 25.80
N THR A 133 15.84 14.38 24.73
CA THR A 133 17.03 15.21 24.74
C THR A 133 16.65 16.70 24.73
N GLU A 134 17.24 17.50 25.62
CA GLU A 134 17.17 18.98 25.58
C GLU A 134 17.91 19.61 24.39
N LEU A 135 18.49 18.77 23.54
CA LEU A 135 19.24 19.14 22.34
C LEU A 135 18.30 19.51 21.17
N LEU A 136 18.91 19.85 20.03
CA LEU A 136 18.18 20.13 18.78
C LEU A 136 17.29 18.93 18.39
N TRP A 137 16.03 19.23 18.05
CA TRP A 137 15.00 18.27 17.59
C TRP A 137 15.42 17.34 16.44
N VAL A 138 16.47 17.71 15.69
CA VAL A 138 17.04 16.91 14.61
C VAL A 138 17.86 15.70 15.10
N ILE A 139 18.40 15.74 16.32
CA ILE A 139 19.29 14.69 16.84
C ILE A 139 18.54 13.35 17.02
N PRO A 140 17.37 13.31 17.70
CA PRO A 140 16.59 12.06 17.79
C PRO A 140 16.17 11.53 16.41
N ILE A 141 15.91 12.41 15.44
CA ILE A 141 15.55 12.00 14.08
C ILE A 141 16.72 11.29 13.39
N LEU A 142 17.94 11.83 13.49
CA LEU A 142 19.14 11.23 12.90
C LEU A 142 19.49 9.88 13.55
N GLU A 143 19.38 9.78 14.88
CA GLU A 143 19.57 8.54 15.61
C GLU A 143 18.54 7.48 15.20
N PHE A 144 17.27 7.86 15.10
CA PHE A 144 16.21 6.98 14.61
C PHE A 144 16.46 6.50 13.18
N LEU A 145 16.84 7.41 12.28
CA LEU A 145 17.15 7.09 10.88
C LEU A 145 18.35 6.16 10.76
N ASN A 146 19.39 6.36 11.57
CA ASN A 146 20.54 5.45 11.60
C ASN A 146 20.12 4.04 12.03
N ASN A 147 19.34 3.94 13.11
CA ASN A 147 18.88 2.66 13.67
C ASN A 147 17.93 1.89 12.74
N ILE A 148 17.05 2.58 11.99
CA ILE A 148 16.10 1.91 11.08
C ILE A 148 16.72 1.50 9.73
N THR A 149 17.83 2.13 9.32
CA THR A 149 18.41 1.98 7.97
C THR A 149 18.64 0.52 7.57
N TRP A 150 19.31 -0.27 8.41
CA TRP A 150 19.57 -1.69 8.11
C TRP A 150 18.32 -2.55 8.13
N GLY A 151 17.30 -2.17 8.90
CA GLY A 151 15.99 -2.80 8.88
C GLY A 151 15.28 -2.63 7.53
N ILE A 152 15.33 -1.42 6.97
CA ILE A 152 14.79 -1.11 5.63
C ILE A 152 15.53 -1.90 4.56
N VAL A 153 16.85 -1.96 4.63
CA VAL A 153 17.69 -2.71 3.68
C VAL A 153 17.35 -4.21 3.73
N GLY A 154 17.29 -4.80 4.93
CA GLY A 154 16.96 -6.22 5.12
C GLY A 154 15.56 -6.57 4.61
N ALA A 155 14.58 -5.73 4.92
CA ALA A 155 13.21 -5.87 4.42
C ALA A 155 13.15 -5.80 2.88
N GLY A 156 13.77 -4.78 2.29
CA GLY A 156 13.83 -4.60 0.84
C GLY A 156 14.52 -5.76 0.11
N LEU A 157 15.61 -6.29 0.69
CA LEU A 157 16.32 -7.46 0.15
C LEU A 157 15.44 -8.71 0.17
N LEU A 158 14.74 -8.96 1.27
CA LEU A 158 13.84 -10.11 1.37
C LEU A 158 12.66 -10.01 0.40
N ALA A 159 12.05 -8.82 0.32
CA ALA A 159 10.95 -8.55 -0.60
C ALA A 159 11.38 -8.73 -2.07
N SER A 160 12.55 -8.18 -2.44
CA SER A 160 13.09 -8.33 -3.79
C SER A 160 13.46 -9.78 -4.11
N PHE A 161 14.04 -10.51 -3.15
CA PHE A 161 14.37 -11.93 -3.32
C PHE A 161 13.14 -12.79 -3.65
N GLY A 162 12.06 -12.65 -2.90
CA GLY A 162 10.84 -13.44 -3.16
C GLY A 162 10.19 -13.08 -4.50
N ARG A 163 10.24 -11.79 -4.90
CA ARG A 163 9.78 -11.37 -6.23
C ARG A 163 10.61 -11.98 -7.36
N VAL A 164 11.93 -11.94 -7.26
CA VAL A 164 12.85 -12.52 -8.25
C VAL A 164 12.62 -14.02 -8.37
N THR A 165 12.42 -14.71 -7.23
CA THR A 165 12.16 -16.15 -7.22
C THR A 165 10.86 -16.51 -7.93
N ASP A 166 9.77 -15.78 -7.66
CA ASP A 166 8.50 -16.03 -8.35
C ASP A 166 8.59 -15.75 -9.86
N MET A 167 9.32 -14.72 -10.27
CA MET A 167 9.54 -14.43 -11.69
C MET A 167 10.32 -15.53 -12.40
N TYR A 168 11.37 -16.04 -11.75
CA TYR A 168 12.18 -17.15 -12.29
C TYR A 168 11.36 -18.44 -12.41
N VAL A 169 10.61 -18.79 -11.36
CA VAL A 169 9.89 -20.07 -11.28
C VAL A 169 8.60 -20.09 -12.13
N ARG A 170 7.84 -18.98 -12.15
CA ARG A 170 6.50 -18.97 -12.77
C ARG A 170 6.46 -18.28 -14.12
N GLU A 171 7.08 -17.11 -14.23
CA GLU A 171 6.94 -16.28 -15.44
C GLU A 171 7.92 -16.70 -16.54
N LYS A 172 8.94 -17.50 -16.21
CA LYS A 172 10.06 -17.90 -17.10
C LYS A 172 10.68 -16.71 -17.84
N LYS A 173 10.47 -15.50 -17.32
CA LYS A 173 10.91 -14.22 -17.87
C LYS A 173 11.80 -13.60 -16.82
N VAL A 174 13.10 -13.74 -17.00
CA VAL A 174 14.06 -13.05 -16.14
C VAL A 174 14.16 -11.62 -16.66
N ASN A 175 13.51 -10.69 -15.97
CA ASN A 175 13.70 -9.27 -16.26
C ASN A 175 14.96 -8.81 -15.50
N TRP A 176 16.10 -8.78 -16.19
CA TRP A 176 17.41 -8.51 -15.58
C TRP A 176 17.56 -7.14 -14.92
N SER A 177 16.58 -6.25 -15.14
CA SER A 177 16.42 -5.02 -14.37
C SER A 177 16.28 -5.23 -12.86
N TYR A 178 15.91 -6.43 -12.38
CA TYR A 178 15.86 -6.71 -10.94
C TYR A 178 17.23 -6.97 -10.31
N TRP A 179 18.27 -7.19 -11.12
CA TRP A 179 19.62 -7.46 -10.61
C TRP A 179 20.26 -6.26 -9.90
N ILE A 180 19.87 -5.04 -10.28
CA ILE A 180 20.42 -3.81 -9.67
C ILE A 180 19.89 -3.56 -8.25
N VAL A 181 18.74 -4.15 -7.91
CA VAL A 181 18.02 -3.90 -6.66
C VAL A 181 18.85 -4.24 -5.42
N PRO A 182 19.43 -5.45 -5.25
CA PRO A 182 20.21 -5.76 -4.06
C PRO A 182 21.42 -4.84 -3.86
N PHE A 183 22.15 -4.52 -4.94
CA PHE A 183 23.30 -3.61 -4.88
C PHE A 183 22.88 -2.19 -4.49
N SER A 184 21.77 -1.68 -5.04
CA SER A 184 21.25 -0.36 -4.68
C SER A 184 20.84 -0.28 -3.21
N LEU A 185 20.23 -1.33 -2.65
CA LEU A 185 19.83 -1.39 -1.25
C LEU A 185 21.03 -1.47 -0.30
N PHE A 186 22.03 -2.28 -0.61
CA PHE A 186 23.27 -2.32 0.18
C PHE A 186 24.02 -0.99 0.11
N ALA A 187 24.17 -0.41 -1.08
CA ALA A 187 24.81 0.89 -1.24
C ALA A 187 24.08 1.97 -0.43
N PHE A 188 22.75 2.00 -0.49
CA PHE A 188 21.92 2.86 0.35
C PHE A 188 22.20 2.63 1.84
N GLY A 189 22.23 1.38 2.31
CA GLY A 189 22.51 1.06 3.71
C GLY A 189 23.83 1.64 4.21
N PHE A 190 24.92 1.37 3.51
CA PHE A 190 26.25 1.88 3.90
C PHE A 190 26.33 3.40 3.85
N ILE A 191 25.84 4.02 2.77
CA ILE A 191 25.91 5.47 2.59
C ILE A 191 25.01 6.19 3.60
N ALA A 192 23.78 5.72 3.78
CA ALA A 192 22.82 6.33 4.68
C ALA A 192 23.30 6.22 6.14
N SER A 193 23.78 5.05 6.58
CA SER A 193 24.35 4.90 7.93
C SER A 193 25.54 5.84 8.15
N ALA A 194 26.48 5.93 7.20
CA ALA A 194 27.62 6.84 7.32
C ALA A 194 27.18 8.31 7.44
N ILE A 195 26.23 8.73 6.61
CA ILE A 195 25.71 10.10 6.61
C ILE A 195 24.97 10.39 7.92
N PHE A 196 24.03 9.54 8.34
CA PHE A 196 23.24 9.78 9.54
C PHE A 196 24.10 9.81 10.81
N GLU A 197 25.06 8.89 10.92
CA GLU A 197 25.98 8.85 12.05
C GLU A 197 26.93 10.07 12.08
N SER A 198 27.56 10.41 10.95
CA SER A 198 28.44 11.58 10.89
C SER A 198 27.69 12.89 11.13
N LEU A 199 26.44 13.04 10.63
CA LEU A 199 25.61 14.21 10.96
C LEU A 199 25.26 14.25 12.45
N TYR A 200 24.91 13.12 13.05
CA TYR A 200 24.60 13.03 14.48
C TYR A 200 25.77 13.55 15.33
N TYR A 201 26.97 13.02 15.10
CA TYR A 201 28.16 13.47 15.83
C TYR A 201 28.59 14.90 15.49
N SER A 202 28.38 15.34 14.25
CA SER A 202 28.72 16.71 13.85
C SER A 202 27.88 17.72 14.62
N ILE A 203 26.57 17.48 14.76
CA ILE A 203 25.65 18.39 15.43
C ILE A 203 25.89 18.41 16.95
N ILE A 204 26.23 17.27 17.56
CA ILE A 204 26.53 17.20 18.99
C ILE A 204 27.85 17.91 19.32
N ASN A 205 28.83 17.84 18.43
CA ASN A 205 30.13 18.48 18.59
C ASN A 205 30.18 19.85 17.90
N ASP A 206 29.17 20.70 18.13
CA ASP A 206 29.09 22.09 17.69
C ASP A 206 29.40 22.32 16.19
N PHE A 207 28.78 21.50 15.33
CA PHE A 207 28.96 21.54 13.87
C PHE A 207 30.39 21.29 13.39
N SER A 208 31.15 20.47 14.12
CA SER A 208 32.49 20.04 13.70
C SER A 208 32.45 19.16 12.43
N ILE A 209 33.50 19.28 11.62
CA ILE A 209 33.68 18.50 10.37
C ILE A 209 34.42 17.18 10.63
N GLU A 210 35.04 17.02 11.81
CA GLU A 210 35.82 15.82 12.17
C GLU A 210 35.10 14.48 11.94
N PRO A 211 33.79 14.34 12.24
CA PRO A 211 33.07 13.09 12.00
C PRO A 211 33.04 12.63 10.54
N PHE A 212 33.17 13.55 9.58
CA PHE A 212 33.23 13.26 8.14
C PHE A 212 34.64 12.88 7.67
N LEU A 213 35.66 13.12 8.49
CA LEU A 213 37.06 12.75 8.20
C LEU A 213 37.45 11.42 8.86
N THR A 214 36.53 10.80 9.61
CA THR A 214 36.78 9.52 10.26
C THR A 214 36.99 8.40 9.24
N PRO A 215 37.90 7.44 9.52
CA PRO A 215 38.06 6.25 8.69
C PRO A 215 36.75 5.48 8.51
N HIS A 216 35.86 5.53 9.50
CA HIS A 216 34.54 4.92 9.45
C HIS A 216 33.68 5.53 8.33
N PHE A 217 33.52 6.85 8.31
CA PHE A 217 32.76 7.55 7.26
C PHE A 217 33.31 7.27 5.87
N ILE A 218 34.62 7.47 5.69
CA ILE A 218 35.28 7.26 4.39
C ILE A 218 35.15 5.80 3.95
N GLY A 219 35.33 4.85 4.86
CA GLY A 219 35.20 3.42 4.58
C GLY A 219 33.79 3.05 4.14
N TYR A 220 32.77 3.46 4.88
CA TYR A 220 31.37 3.13 4.54
C TYR A 220 30.92 3.77 3.23
N ILE A 221 31.27 5.04 2.99
CA ILE A 221 30.98 5.70 1.71
C ILE A 221 31.69 4.99 0.55
N SER A 222 32.97 4.65 0.72
CA SER A 222 33.74 3.94 -0.30
C SER A 222 33.14 2.57 -0.61
N VAL A 223 32.78 1.80 0.41
CA VAL A 223 32.11 0.49 0.26
C VAL A 223 30.77 0.64 -0.44
N GLY A 224 29.95 1.62 -0.04
CA GLY A 224 28.66 1.88 -0.67
C GLY A 224 28.80 2.24 -2.16
N ILE A 225 29.76 3.09 -2.52
CA ILE A 225 30.06 3.46 -3.90
C ILE A 225 30.55 2.25 -4.70
N LEU A 226 31.46 1.44 -4.14
CA LEU A 226 31.96 0.23 -4.78
C LEU A 226 30.82 -0.77 -5.05
N ILE A 227 29.93 -0.99 -4.08
CA ILE A 227 28.77 -1.88 -4.24
C ILE A 227 27.85 -1.36 -5.35
N ALA A 228 27.54 -0.06 -5.37
CA ALA A 228 26.73 0.54 -6.42
C ALA A 228 27.38 0.40 -7.81
N PHE A 229 28.69 0.63 -7.89
CA PHE A 229 29.45 0.48 -9.11
C PHE A 229 29.45 -0.96 -9.62
N ILE A 230 29.73 -1.94 -8.75
CA ILE A 230 29.66 -3.37 -9.09
C ILE A 230 28.26 -3.73 -9.60
N GLY A 231 27.20 -3.26 -8.91
CA GLY A 231 25.82 -3.49 -9.33
C GLY A 231 25.51 -2.92 -10.71
N ALA A 232 25.97 -1.69 -11.00
CA ALA A 232 25.75 -1.03 -12.28
C ALA A 232 26.51 -1.71 -13.43
N VAL A 233 27.78 -2.06 -13.22
CA VAL A 233 28.61 -2.77 -14.22
C VAL A 233 28.01 -4.14 -14.51
N THR A 234 27.66 -4.89 -13.46
CA THR A 234 27.06 -6.23 -13.62
C THR A 234 25.73 -6.15 -14.35
N TYR A 235 24.88 -5.18 -14.01
CA TYR A 235 23.63 -4.95 -14.72
C TYR A 235 23.85 -4.63 -16.20
N HIS A 236 24.82 -3.79 -16.52
CA HIS A 236 25.13 -3.43 -17.90
C HIS A 236 25.59 -4.64 -18.72
N TYR A 237 26.53 -5.43 -18.17
CA TYR A 237 27.06 -6.62 -18.83
C TYR A 237 25.97 -7.66 -19.09
N ILE A 238 25.13 -7.92 -18.08
CA ILE A 238 23.99 -8.84 -18.22
C ILE A 238 23.04 -8.31 -19.29
N ARG A 239 22.66 -7.04 -19.24
CA ARG A 239 21.72 -6.45 -20.21
C ARG A 239 22.22 -6.62 -21.65
N GLU A 240 23.50 -6.38 -21.88
CA GLU A 240 24.11 -6.51 -23.21
C GLU A 240 24.07 -7.95 -23.72
N LEU A 241 24.44 -8.92 -22.88
CA LEU A 241 24.36 -10.35 -23.20
C LEU A 241 22.93 -10.77 -23.62
N TYR A 242 21.92 -10.29 -22.90
CA TYR A 242 20.52 -10.60 -23.21
C TYR A 242 20.00 -9.94 -24.47
N THR A 243 20.47 -8.73 -24.80
CA THR A 243 20.10 -8.09 -26.06
C THR A 243 20.67 -8.87 -27.25
N LEU A 244 21.90 -9.37 -27.14
CA LEU A 244 22.55 -10.16 -28.19
C LEU A 244 21.82 -11.49 -28.43
N GLU A 245 21.51 -12.24 -27.38
CA GLU A 245 20.80 -13.53 -27.50
C GLU A 245 19.40 -13.38 -28.16
N ARG A 246 18.73 -12.25 -27.90
CA ARG A 246 17.42 -11.96 -28.51
C ARG A 246 17.52 -11.59 -29.98
N HIS A 247 18.57 -10.86 -30.37
CA HIS A 247 18.82 -10.53 -31.77
C HIS A 247 19.21 -11.77 -32.58
N GLU A 248 20.03 -12.65 -32.03
CA GLU A 248 20.44 -13.90 -32.68
C GLU A 248 19.22 -14.81 -32.95
N LYS A 249 18.38 -15.06 -31.94
CA LYS A 249 17.13 -15.81 -32.10
C LYS A 249 16.18 -15.20 -33.14
N ALA A 250 16.08 -13.87 -33.20
CA ALA A 250 15.23 -13.20 -34.18
C ALA A 250 15.76 -13.34 -35.61
N ILE A 251 17.08 -13.34 -35.79
CA ILE A 251 17.72 -13.57 -37.08
C ILE A 251 17.48 -15.03 -37.52
N GLU A 252 17.70 -16.01 -36.62
CA GLU A 252 17.43 -17.43 -36.91
C GLU A 252 15.98 -17.66 -37.35
N GLU A 253 15.02 -17.09 -36.63
CA GLU A 253 13.59 -17.21 -36.94
C GLU A 253 13.22 -16.56 -38.29
N GLN A 254 13.86 -15.43 -38.63
CA GLN A 254 13.69 -14.79 -39.94
C GLN A 254 14.32 -15.63 -41.06
N THR A 255 15.52 -16.17 -40.87
CA THR A 255 16.16 -17.04 -41.86
C THR A 255 15.38 -18.33 -42.07
N ALA A 256 14.84 -18.94 -41.03
CA ALA A 256 13.99 -20.13 -41.13
C ALA A 256 12.74 -19.87 -41.97
N LYS A 257 12.05 -18.75 -41.73
CA LYS A 257 10.87 -18.34 -42.52
C LYS A 257 11.19 -18.01 -43.98
N LEU A 258 12.38 -17.50 -44.26
CA LEU A 258 12.82 -17.23 -45.64
C LEU A 258 13.11 -18.53 -46.39
N LEU A 259 13.68 -19.53 -45.72
CA LEU A 259 13.93 -20.85 -46.29
C LEU A 259 12.63 -21.63 -46.54
N GLU A 260 11.66 -21.56 -45.63
CA GLU A 260 10.35 -22.21 -45.77
C GLU A 260 9.49 -21.61 -46.90
N ASN A 261 9.65 -20.31 -47.20
CA ASN A 261 8.97 -19.66 -48.33
C ASN A 261 9.70 -19.84 -49.68
N ALA A 262 10.91 -20.42 -49.67
CA ALA A 262 11.72 -20.65 -50.87
C ALA A 262 11.56 -22.08 -51.45
N GLU A 263 10.94 -23.00 -50.69
CA GLU A 263 10.46 -24.32 -51.15
C GLU A 263 9.02 -24.24 -51.69
#